data_AF-A0A7S2IFU5-F1
#
_entry.id   AF-A0A7S2IFU5-F1
#
_cell.length_a   1.000
_cell.length_b   1.000
_cell.length_c   1.000
_cell.angle_alpha   90.00
_cell.angle_beta   90.00
_cell.angle_gamma   90.00
#
_symmetry.space_group_name_H-M   'P 1'
#
loop_
_entity.id
_entity.type
_entity.pdbx_description
1 polymer ?
#
loop_
_entity_poly.entity_id
_entity_poly.type
_entity_poly.pdbx_seq_one_letter_code
_entity_poly.pdbx_strand_id
1 'polypeptide(L)'
;APDASQLLAPPGSAGGQRGEPMSDPRLTVVVGDALEQADVDKVLQHGAQGVVIAVRENRSQVTANVIAGMRRVGAKRVSVVTSLGTGDSKAQSPLHLNNFLMRRTLREWYEDENNQEALFTNATGPGSDLEYTILRPADMTLDAPSGRVRVAHGVVKGTIPRADVADWCLQAVLEDSFEHIRQTPCIVAA
;
A
#
# COMPACT_ATOMS: atom_id res chain seq x y z
N ALA A 1 16.93 -17.30 -9.01
CA ALA A 1 15.62 -16.83 -8.54
C ALA A 1 15.77 -16.38 -7.09
N PRO A 2 14.98 -15.40 -6.62
CA PRO A 2 14.95 -15.05 -5.19
C PRO A 2 14.70 -16.32 -4.36
N ASP A 3 15.38 -16.48 -3.24
CA ASP A 3 15.18 -17.62 -2.32
C ASP A 3 14.35 -17.14 -1.13
N ALA A 4 13.30 -17.88 -0.78
CA ALA A 4 12.45 -17.59 0.38
C ALA A 4 13.26 -17.55 1.69
N SER A 5 14.37 -18.28 1.77
CA SER A 5 15.29 -18.26 2.93
C SER A 5 15.99 -16.91 3.14
N GLN A 6 15.95 -16.02 2.12
CA GLN A 6 16.54 -14.69 2.15
C GLN A 6 15.55 -13.60 2.58
N LEU A 7 14.31 -13.97 2.92
CA LEU A 7 13.33 -13.01 3.43
C LEU A 7 13.74 -12.58 4.84
N LEU A 8 14.33 -11.39 4.95
CA LEU A 8 14.76 -10.81 6.21
C LEU A 8 13.71 -9.84 6.76
N ALA A 9 13.61 -9.80 8.07
CA ALA A 9 12.74 -8.90 8.78
C ALA A 9 13.13 -7.42 8.48
N PRO A 10 12.20 -6.59 7.98
CA PRO A 10 12.52 -5.24 7.51
C PRO A 10 12.80 -4.26 8.67
N PRO A 11 13.61 -3.21 8.46
CA PRO A 11 13.76 -2.15 9.44
C PRO A 11 12.45 -1.41 9.70
N GLY A 12 12.24 -0.96 10.95
CA GLY A 12 11.05 -0.24 11.39
C GLY A 12 9.97 -1.22 11.84
N SER A 13 9.18 -1.76 10.92
CA SER A 13 8.01 -2.60 11.25
C SER A 13 8.35 -3.94 11.91
N ALA A 14 9.58 -4.46 11.78
CA ALA A 14 10.00 -5.66 12.50
C ALA A 14 10.63 -5.40 13.89
N GLY A 15 10.64 -4.15 14.35
CA GLY A 15 11.20 -3.79 15.65
C GLY A 15 12.63 -4.31 15.84
N GLY A 16 12.85 -5.07 16.93
CA GLY A 16 14.15 -5.62 17.31
C GLY A 16 14.67 -6.75 16.42
N GLN A 17 13.81 -7.38 15.60
CA GLN A 17 14.18 -8.54 14.77
C GLN A 17 14.81 -8.14 13.42
N ARG A 18 15.05 -6.85 13.17
CA ARG A 18 15.57 -6.35 11.90
C ARG A 18 16.78 -7.18 11.41
N GLY A 19 16.69 -7.68 10.18
CA GLY A 19 17.77 -8.42 9.53
C GLY A 19 17.85 -9.90 9.92
N GLU A 20 17.02 -10.36 10.86
CA GLU A 20 16.84 -11.79 11.13
C GLU A 20 15.99 -12.44 10.04
N PRO A 21 16.20 -13.73 9.73
CA PRO A 21 15.33 -14.47 8.83
C PRO A 21 13.88 -14.48 9.34
N MET A 22 12.93 -14.14 8.47
CA MET A 22 11.51 -14.25 8.80
C MET A 22 11.10 -15.72 8.84
N SER A 23 10.60 -16.15 9.99
CA SER A 23 10.08 -17.50 10.19
C SER A 23 8.86 -17.46 11.10
N ASP A 24 7.70 -17.87 10.57
CA ASP A 24 6.47 -18.11 11.34
C ASP A 24 5.80 -19.35 10.73
N PRO A 25 5.32 -20.33 11.51
CA PRO A 25 4.60 -21.49 10.97
C PRO A 25 3.38 -21.17 10.10
N ARG A 26 2.85 -19.95 10.20
CA ARG A 26 1.72 -19.43 9.40
C ARG A 26 2.17 -18.62 8.18
N LEU A 27 3.47 -18.37 8.03
CA LEU A 27 4.02 -17.64 6.88
C LEU A 27 4.26 -18.61 5.72
N THR A 28 3.58 -18.37 4.60
CA THR A 28 3.88 -19.03 3.33
C THR A 28 4.52 -18.02 2.38
N VAL A 29 5.71 -18.35 1.87
CA VAL A 29 6.45 -17.50 0.94
C VAL A 29 6.35 -18.08 -0.47
N VAL A 30 5.90 -17.28 -1.42
CA VAL A 30 5.86 -17.62 -2.85
C VAL A 30 6.87 -16.74 -3.57
N VAL A 31 7.79 -17.37 -4.28
CA VAL A 31 8.76 -16.66 -5.13
C VAL A 31 8.14 -16.45 -6.51
N GLY A 32 8.12 -15.20 -6.97
CA GLY A 32 7.59 -14.82 -8.27
C GLY A 32 7.74 -13.32 -8.56
N ASP A 33 7.18 -12.88 -9.67
CA ASP A 33 7.09 -11.47 -10.07
C ASP A 33 5.63 -11.03 -10.07
N ALA A 34 5.30 -9.97 -9.34
CA ALA A 34 3.93 -9.46 -9.26
C ALA A 34 3.45 -8.82 -10.59
N LEU A 35 4.35 -8.58 -11.54
CA LEU A 35 4.01 -8.23 -12.93
C LEU A 35 3.43 -9.42 -13.72
N GLU A 36 3.73 -10.65 -13.29
CA GLU A 36 3.22 -11.87 -13.90
C GLU A 36 1.94 -12.31 -13.19
N GLN A 37 0.82 -12.26 -13.89
CA GLN A 37 -0.49 -12.65 -13.31
C GLN A 37 -0.46 -14.07 -12.72
N ALA A 38 0.24 -14.99 -13.37
CA ALA A 38 0.35 -16.37 -12.93
C ALA A 38 1.03 -16.49 -11.55
N ASP A 39 1.95 -15.60 -11.21
CA ASP A 39 2.62 -15.60 -9.91
C ASP A 39 1.72 -15.00 -8.83
N VAL A 40 0.97 -13.95 -9.14
CA VAL A 40 -0.07 -13.40 -8.25
C VAL A 40 -1.14 -14.46 -7.95
N ASP A 41 -1.56 -15.21 -8.97
CA ASP A 41 -2.56 -16.27 -8.81
C ASP A 41 -2.06 -17.40 -7.89
N LYS A 42 -0.78 -17.77 -7.97
CA LYS A 42 -0.18 -18.76 -7.04
C LYS A 42 -0.27 -18.30 -5.58
N VAL A 43 -0.13 -17.00 -5.30
CA VAL A 43 -0.26 -16.47 -3.94
C VAL A 43 -1.71 -16.57 -3.46
N LEU A 44 -2.66 -16.18 -4.32
CA LEU A 44 -4.06 -16.06 -3.94
C LEU A 44 -4.85 -17.37 -4.04
N GLN A 45 -4.32 -18.43 -4.67
CA GLN A 45 -5.04 -19.69 -4.93
C GLN A 45 -5.64 -20.35 -3.67
N HIS A 46 -5.09 -20.08 -2.48
CA HIS A 46 -5.59 -20.60 -1.21
C HIS A 46 -6.66 -19.71 -0.54
N GLY A 47 -7.07 -18.62 -1.21
CA GLY A 47 -7.96 -17.60 -0.68
C GLY A 47 -7.25 -16.54 0.16
N ALA A 48 -7.93 -15.41 0.38
CA ALA A 48 -7.46 -14.34 1.26
C ALA A 48 -8.66 -13.63 1.90
N GLN A 49 -8.60 -13.39 3.21
CA GLN A 49 -9.57 -12.54 3.90
C GLN A 49 -9.43 -11.08 3.43
N GLY A 50 -8.18 -10.64 3.22
CA GLY A 50 -7.88 -9.39 2.56
C GLY A 50 -6.43 -9.33 2.10
N VAL A 51 -6.11 -8.32 1.31
CA VAL A 51 -4.82 -8.20 0.62
C VAL A 51 -4.17 -6.86 0.94
N VAL A 52 -2.87 -6.85 1.19
CA VAL A 52 -2.08 -5.61 1.38
C VAL A 52 -1.16 -5.42 0.17
N ILE A 53 -1.25 -4.26 -0.47
CA ILE A 53 -0.42 -3.87 -1.62
C ILE A 53 0.51 -2.74 -1.18
N ALA A 54 1.81 -3.05 -1.02
CA ALA A 54 2.85 -2.11 -0.58
C ALA A 54 4.05 -2.13 -1.53
N VAL A 55 3.80 -1.82 -2.82
CA VAL A 55 4.80 -1.87 -3.90
C VAL A 55 5.33 -0.48 -4.26
N ARG A 56 6.60 -0.42 -4.66
CA ARG A 56 7.26 0.86 -4.98
C ARG A 56 7.14 1.24 -6.45
N GLU A 57 7.22 0.26 -7.34
CA GLU A 57 7.36 0.41 -8.79
C GLU A 57 6.29 -0.38 -9.53
N ASN A 58 5.96 0.04 -10.75
CA ASN A 58 4.90 -0.56 -11.58
C ASN A 58 3.60 -0.75 -10.82
N ARG A 59 3.26 0.24 -9.99
CA ARG A 59 2.23 0.11 -8.96
C ARG A 59 0.87 -0.15 -9.59
N SER A 60 0.54 0.56 -10.68
CA SER A 60 -0.72 0.36 -11.39
C SER A 60 -0.84 -1.05 -11.97
N GLN A 61 0.18 -1.54 -12.68
CA GLN A 61 0.16 -2.87 -13.30
C GLN A 61 0.11 -4.00 -12.25
N VAL A 62 0.95 -3.92 -11.22
CA VAL A 62 0.94 -4.91 -10.13
C VAL A 62 -0.43 -4.91 -9.43
N THR A 63 -0.98 -3.74 -9.16
CA THR A 63 -2.30 -3.62 -8.51
C THR A 63 -3.41 -4.18 -9.38
N ALA A 64 -3.38 -3.95 -10.70
CA ALA A 64 -4.34 -4.53 -11.63
C ALA A 64 -4.28 -6.06 -11.60
N ASN A 65 -3.09 -6.64 -11.55
CA ASN A 65 -2.93 -8.10 -11.45
C ASN A 65 -3.48 -8.66 -10.12
N VAL A 66 -3.23 -7.95 -9.01
CA VAL A 66 -3.75 -8.31 -7.69
C VAL A 66 -5.28 -8.24 -7.67
N ILE A 67 -5.88 -7.19 -8.22
CA ILE A 67 -7.34 -7.06 -8.34
C ILE A 67 -7.92 -8.24 -9.14
N ALA A 68 -7.29 -8.60 -10.26
CA ALA A 68 -7.72 -9.74 -11.07
C ALA A 68 -7.65 -11.07 -10.28
N GLY A 69 -6.57 -11.29 -9.53
CA GLY A 69 -6.42 -12.46 -8.67
C GLY A 69 -7.44 -12.48 -7.52
N MET A 70 -7.68 -11.34 -6.87
CA MET A 70 -8.68 -11.19 -5.81
C MET A 70 -10.08 -11.57 -6.30
N ARG A 71 -10.47 -11.10 -7.49
CA ARG A 71 -11.76 -11.43 -8.10
C ARG A 71 -11.95 -12.92 -8.32
N ARG A 72 -10.90 -13.64 -8.73
CA ARG A 72 -10.95 -15.10 -8.96
C ARG A 72 -11.25 -15.88 -7.68
N VAL A 73 -10.78 -15.38 -6.53
CA VAL A 73 -10.94 -16.06 -5.23
C VAL A 73 -12.01 -15.42 -4.34
N GLY A 74 -12.70 -14.39 -4.84
CA GLY A 74 -13.77 -13.70 -4.11
C GLY A 74 -13.28 -12.83 -2.94
N ALA A 75 -11.99 -12.48 -2.89
CA ALA A 75 -11.46 -11.57 -1.87
C ALA A 75 -11.96 -10.15 -2.12
N LYS A 76 -12.44 -9.48 -1.06
CA LYS A 76 -13.07 -8.14 -1.18
C LYS A 76 -12.26 -7.02 -0.53
N ARG A 77 -11.58 -7.31 0.58
CA ARG A 77 -10.82 -6.34 1.37
C ARG A 77 -9.43 -6.13 0.79
N VAL A 78 -9.04 -4.86 0.62
CA VAL A 78 -7.68 -4.52 0.19
C VAL A 78 -7.20 -3.22 0.82
N SER A 79 -5.99 -3.22 1.36
CA SER A 79 -5.27 -2.01 1.74
C SER A 79 -4.18 -1.75 0.71
N VAL A 80 -4.06 -0.50 0.27
CA VAL A 80 -3.04 -0.06 -0.68
C VAL A 80 -2.24 1.07 -0.08
N VAL A 81 -0.92 0.96 -0.06
CA VAL A 81 -0.04 2.05 0.38
C VAL A 81 0.40 2.85 -0.85
N THR A 82 0.02 4.12 -0.90
CA THR A 82 0.48 5.09 -1.92
C THR A 82 1.34 6.16 -1.25
N SER A 83 1.28 7.41 -1.71
CA SER A 83 2.09 8.51 -1.16
C SER A 83 1.24 9.77 -0.95
N LEU A 84 1.69 10.69 -0.10
CA LEU A 84 1.14 12.05 -0.07
C LEU A 84 1.50 12.79 -1.35
N GLY A 85 0.52 13.43 -2.01
CA GLY A 85 0.69 14.12 -3.29
C GLY A 85 0.08 13.39 -4.49
N THR A 86 -0.61 12.28 -4.26
CA THR A 86 -1.38 11.52 -5.26
C THR A 86 -2.87 11.84 -5.22
N GLY A 87 -3.53 11.72 -6.37
CA GLY A 87 -4.96 12.02 -6.49
C GLY A 87 -5.32 13.43 -6.00
N ASP A 88 -6.35 13.51 -5.16
CA ASP A 88 -6.88 14.77 -4.62
C ASP A 88 -5.96 15.43 -3.57
N SER A 89 -4.93 14.72 -3.08
CA SER A 89 -3.97 15.27 -2.12
C SER A 89 -2.92 16.19 -2.77
N LYS A 90 -2.92 16.33 -4.10
CA LYS A 90 -2.07 17.28 -4.84
C LYS A 90 -2.28 18.74 -4.41
N ALA A 91 -3.50 19.12 -4.05
CA ALA A 91 -3.81 20.47 -3.55
C ALA A 91 -3.35 20.71 -2.10
N GLN A 92 -2.81 19.69 -1.44
CA GLN A 92 -2.47 19.68 -0.02
C GLN A 92 -0.96 19.49 0.23
N SER A 93 -0.13 19.43 -0.81
CA SER A 93 1.33 19.49 -0.65
C SER A 93 1.81 20.93 -0.90
N PRO A 94 2.75 21.49 -0.12
CA PRO A 94 3.37 22.78 -0.41
C PRO A 94 4.15 22.79 -1.74
N LEU A 95 4.28 21.65 -2.41
CA LEU A 95 4.93 21.48 -3.70
C LEU A 95 4.00 21.93 -4.85
N HIS A 96 3.51 23.16 -4.80
CA HIS A 96 3.24 23.94 -6.00
C HIS A 96 4.57 24.32 -6.65
N LEU A 97 5.36 23.33 -7.06
CA LEU A 97 6.55 23.58 -7.84
C LEU A 97 6.08 23.82 -9.27
N ASN A 98 5.75 25.08 -9.54
CA ASN A 98 5.70 25.72 -10.86
C ASN A 98 7.08 25.65 -11.54
N ASN A 99 7.66 24.46 -11.66
CA ASN A 99 8.88 24.23 -12.40
C ASN A 99 8.55 23.48 -13.67
N PHE A 100 8.76 24.18 -14.78
CA PHE A 100 9.01 23.65 -16.11
C PHE A 100 10.19 22.62 -16.15
N LEU A 101 10.80 22.33 -15.00
CA LEU A 101 11.93 21.44 -14.73
C LEU A 101 11.53 20.09 -14.10
N MET A 102 10.28 19.64 -14.27
CA MET A 102 9.86 18.33 -13.79
C MET A 102 10.56 17.26 -14.64
N ARG A 103 11.54 16.54 -14.06
CA ARG A 103 12.24 15.44 -14.75
C ARG A 103 11.19 14.40 -15.14
N ARG A 104 11.24 13.90 -16.37
CA ARG A 104 10.31 12.91 -16.94
C ARG A 104 9.98 11.76 -15.96
N THR A 105 10.97 11.26 -15.24
CA THR A 105 10.84 10.20 -14.24
C THR A 105 9.92 10.55 -13.06
N LEU A 106 9.94 11.79 -12.56
CA LEU A 106 9.03 12.22 -11.47
C LEU A 106 7.59 12.27 -11.97
N ARG A 107 7.39 12.75 -13.20
CA ARG A 107 6.07 12.78 -13.83
C ARG A 107 5.50 11.38 -14.02
N GLU A 108 6.30 10.47 -14.57
CA GLU A 108 5.94 9.07 -14.77
C GLU A 108 5.60 8.38 -13.44
N TRP A 109 6.38 8.67 -12.39
CA TRP A 109 6.11 8.15 -11.04
C TRP A 109 4.75 8.63 -10.50
N TYR A 110 4.47 9.94 -10.55
CA TYR A 110 3.17 10.45 -10.14
C TYR A 110 2.02 9.92 -11.00
N GLU A 111 2.22 9.77 -12.32
CA GLU A 111 1.23 9.18 -13.22
C GLU A 111 0.89 7.74 -12.82
N ASP A 112 1.89 6.90 -12.53
CA ASP A 112 1.69 5.52 -12.07
C ASP A 112 0.94 5.46 -10.73
N GLU A 113 1.25 6.35 -9.78
CA GLU A 113 0.52 6.42 -8.51
C GLU A 113 -0.94 6.84 -8.70
N ASN A 114 -1.21 7.86 -9.53
CA ASN A 114 -2.60 8.26 -9.80
C ASN A 114 -3.37 7.15 -10.53
N ASN A 115 -2.71 6.46 -11.46
CA ASN A 115 -3.30 5.35 -12.19
C ASN A 115 -3.63 4.20 -11.24
N GLN A 116 -2.76 3.90 -10.28
CA GLN A 116 -3.01 2.88 -9.25
C GLN A 116 -4.26 3.22 -8.43
N GLU A 117 -4.39 4.46 -7.94
CA GLU A 117 -5.57 4.88 -7.17
C GLU A 117 -6.84 4.85 -8.01
N ALA A 118 -6.76 5.28 -9.27
CA ALA A 118 -7.87 5.29 -10.22
C ALA A 118 -8.43 3.89 -10.50
N LEU A 119 -7.67 2.81 -10.29
CA LEU A 119 -8.18 1.45 -10.40
C LEU A 119 -9.32 1.19 -9.41
N PHE A 120 -9.34 1.89 -8.29
CA PHE A 120 -10.35 1.76 -7.23
C PHE A 120 -11.34 2.92 -7.21
N THR A 121 -10.85 4.16 -7.35
CA THR A 121 -11.66 5.37 -7.14
C THR A 121 -12.52 5.75 -8.34
N ASN A 122 -12.15 5.32 -9.55
CA ASN A 122 -13.01 5.48 -10.71
C ASN A 122 -14.16 4.47 -10.65
N ALA A 123 -15.40 4.92 -10.87
CA ALA A 123 -16.59 4.07 -10.86
C ALA A 123 -16.48 2.86 -11.82
N THR A 124 -15.76 3.02 -12.93
CA THR A 124 -15.52 1.95 -13.92
C THR A 124 -14.18 1.23 -13.72
N GLY A 125 -13.42 1.58 -12.68
CA GLY A 125 -12.14 0.96 -12.36
C GLY A 125 -12.32 -0.52 -11.97
N PRO A 126 -11.33 -1.38 -12.26
CA PRO A 126 -11.46 -2.81 -12.00
C PRO A 126 -11.54 -3.18 -10.52
N GLY A 127 -11.23 -2.26 -9.60
CA GLY A 127 -11.36 -2.43 -8.14
C GLY A 127 -12.48 -1.60 -7.51
N SER A 128 -13.36 -0.97 -8.29
CA SER A 128 -14.37 -0.03 -7.79
C SER A 128 -15.44 -0.66 -6.88
N ASP A 129 -15.67 -1.96 -7.00
CA ASP A 129 -16.57 -2.76 -6.17
C ASP A 129 -15.89 -3.31 -4.90
N LEU A 130 -14.57 -3.23 -4.79
CA LEU A 130 -13.83 -3.72 -3.62
C LEU A 130 -14.04 -2.85 -2.38
N GLU A 131 -13.77 -3.43 -1.22
CA GLU A 131 -13.70 -2.75 0.07
C GLU A 131 -12.27 -2.24 0.28
N TYR A 132 -11.87 -1.27 -0.53
CA TYR A 132 -10.50 -0.75 -0.54
C TYR A 132 -10.26 0.29 0.56
N THR A 133 -9.03 0.38 1.05
CA THR A 133 -8.51 1.55 1.78
C THR A 133 -7.19 1.95 1.14
N ILE A 134 -7.08 3.17 0.63
CA ILE A 134 -5.84 3.69 0.06
C ILE A 134 -5.15 4.59 1.09
N LEU A 135 -4.14 4.07 1.75
CA LEU A 135 -3.37 4.81 2.76
C LEU A 135 -2.34 5.71 2.07
N ARG A 136 -2.41 7.01 2.35
CA ARG A 136 -1.41 8.02 1.93
C ARG A 136 -0.59 8.46 3.14
N PRO A 137 0.45 7.72 3.53
CA PRO A 137 1.22 8.03 4.73
C PRO A 137 2.07 9.28 4.55
N ALA A 138 2.24 10.04 5.64
CA ALA A 138 3.30 11.02 5.81
C ALA A 138 4.69 10.42 5.67
N ASP A 139 5.73 11.26 5.71
CA ASP A 139 7.11 10.81 5.58
C ASP A 139 7.40 9.69 6.58
N MET A 140 7.71 8.51 6.06
CA MET A 140 7.80 7.31 6.88
C MET A 140 9.14 7.21 7.60
N THR A 141 9.13 6.96 8.90
CA THR A 141 10.34 6.78 9.73
C THR A 141 10.53 5.33 10.17
N LEU A 142 11.72 5.06 10.73
CA LEU A 142 12.08 3.76 11.30
C LEU A 142 11.92 3.73 12.82
N ASP A 143 11.23 4.72 13.39
CA ASP A 143 11.01 4.81 14.83
C ASP A 143 10.13 3.66 15.32
N ALA A 144 10.13 3.45 16.64
CA ALA A 144 9.16 2.56 17.27
C ALA A 144 7.72 3.01 16.97
N PRO A 145 6.74 2.09 16.92
CA PRO A 145 5.34 2.45 16.70
C PRO A 145 4.91 3.50 17.74
N SER A 146 4.30 4.58 17.26
CA SER A 146 3.74 5.60 18.13
C SER A 146 2.44 5.14 18.77
N GLY A 147 1.72 4.21 18.10
CA GLY A 147 0.36 3.80 18.46
C GLY A 147 -0.67 4.92 18.38
N ARG A 148 -0.28 6.08 17.84
CA ARG A 148 -1.09 7.29 17.77
C ARG A 148 -1.08 7.79 16.33
N VAL A 149 -1.97 7.24 15.52
CA VAL A 149 -2.17 7.66 14.14
C VAL A 149 -3.44 8.50 14.07
N ARG A 150 -3.38 9.60 13.31
CA ARG A 150 -4.56 10.39 12.98
C ARG A 150 -4.70 10.54 11.47
N VAL A 151 -5.95 10.64 11.02
CA VAL A 151 -6.27 11.06 9.66
C VAL A 151 -6.06 12.57 9.58
N ALA A 152 -5.26 13.00 8.61
CA ALA A 152 -4.99 14.40 8.34
C ALA A 152 -5.92 14.92 7.24
N HIS A 153 -6.42 16.14 7.44
CA HIS A 153 -7.18 16.89 6.45
C HIS A 153 -6.40 18.15 6.08
N GLY A 154 -6.27 18.45 4.79
CA GLY A 154 -5.49 19.61 4.34
C GLY A 154 -4.00 19.30 4.27
N VAL A 155 -3.16 20.35 4.37
CA VAL A 155 -1.71 20.20 4.22
C VAL A 155 -1.13 19.33 5.33
N VAL A 156 -0.63 18.15 4.95
CA VAL A 156 -0.05 17.19 5.89
C VAL A 156 1.41 17.56 6.12
N LYS A 157 1.74 17.87 7.37
CA LYS A 157 3.13 18.03 7.85
C LYS A 157 3.35 17.07 9.00
N GLY A 158 4.46 16.32 8.94
CA GLY A 158 4.84 15.38 9.99
C GLY A 158 5.42 14.11 9.40
N THR A 159 5.68 13.16 10.28
CA THR A 159 6.20 11.83 9.96
C THR A 159 5.28 10.76 10.51
N ILE A 160 5.47 9.52 10.08
CA ILE A 160 4.78 8.35 10.65
C ILE A 160 5.71 7.13 10.69
N PRO A 161 5.82 6.41 11.81
CA PRO A 161 6.57 5.15 11.84
C PRO A 161 6.01 4.14 10.84
N ARG A 162 6.90 3.42 10.13
CA ARG A 162 6.48 2.31 9.24
C ARG A 162 5.66 1.23 9.96
N ALA A 163 5.93 1.02 11.24
CA ALA A 163 5.19 0.09 12.07
C ALA A 163 3.70 0.50 12.19
N ASP A 164 3.43 1.80 12.37
CA ASP A 164 2.06 2.31 12.46
C ASP A 164 1.32 2.24 11.12
N VAL A 165 2.01 2.46 10.00
CA VAL A 165 1.43 2.27 8.65
C VAL A 165 1.06 0.80 8.42
N ALA A 166 1.95 -0.13 8.80
CA ALA A 166 1.69 -1.56 8.67
C ALA A 166 0.50 -2.00 9.53
N ASP A 167 0.39 -1.49 10.75
CA ASP A 167 -0.75 -1.75 11.63
C ASP A 167 -2.07 -1.27 11.00
N TRP A 168 -2.10 -0.05 10.45
CA TRP A 168 -3.27 0.47 9.71
C TRP A 168 -3.63 -0.37 8.48
N CYS A 169 -2.65 -0.89 7.74
CA CYS A 169 -2.93 -1.82 6.64
C CYS A 169 -3.64 -3.09 7.13
N LEU A 170 -3.23 -3.63 8.28
CA LEU A 170 -3.83 -4.82 8.86
C LEU A 170 -5.25 -4.54 9.37
N GLN A 171 -5.46 -3.42 10.07
CA GLN A 171 -6.79 -3.00 10.51
C GLN A 171 -7.74 -2.86 9.32
N ALA A 172 -7.31 -2.22 8.23
CA ALA A 172 -8.11 -2.03 7.03
C ALA A 172 -8.59 -3.34 6.38
N VAL A 173 -7.84 -4.44 6.52
CA VAL A 173 -8.19 -5.74 5.91
C VAL A 173 -8.77 -6.76 6.88
N LEU A 174 -8.56 -6.59 8.19
CA LEU A 174 -8.98 -7.55 9.22
C LEU A 174 -10.14 -7.06 10.10
N GLU A 175 -10.32 -5.75 10.28
CA GLU A 175 -11.38 -5.22 11.14
C GLU A 175 -12.69 -5.05 10.37
N ASP A 176 -13.75 -5.72 10.86
CA ASP A 176 -15.07 -5.70 10.24
C ASP A 176 -15.66 -4.28 10.15
N SER A 177 -15.47 -3.45 11.18
CA SER A 177 -16.03 -2.10 11.30
C SER A 177 -15.01 -0.98 11.07
N PHE A 178 -13.99 -1.21 10.24
CA PHE A 178 -13.00 -0.19 9.94
C PHE A 178 -13.64 1.05 9.28
N GLU A 179 -13.37 2.25 9.82
CA GLU A 179 -14.08 3.49 9.45
C GLU A 179 -13.74 3.99 8.04
N HIS A 180 -12.59 3.60 7.49
CA HIS A 180 -12.04 4.17 6.25
C HIS A 180 -12.21 3.29 5.00
N ILE A 181 -13.21 2.39 5.01
CA ILE A 181 -13.54 1.58 3.85
C ILE A 181 -14.05 2.45 2.69
N ARG A 182 -13.52 2.19 1.50
CA ARG A 182 -13.66 2.96 0.26
C ARG A 182 -13.18 4.42 0.35
N GLN A 183 -12.23 4.68 1.24
CA GLN A 183 -11.63 6.00 1.42
C GLN A 183 -10.13 6.01 1.10
N THR A 184 -9.57 7.22 1.02
CA THR A 184 -8.15 7.47 0.70
C THR A 184 -7.45 8.28 1.79
N PRO A 185 -7.44 7.82 3.06
CA PRO A 185 -7.00 8.63 4.18
C PRO A 185 -5.51 8.99 4.09
N CYS A 186 -5.22 10.26 4.34
CA CYS A 186 -3.87 10.72 4.62
C CYS A 186 -3.56 10.47 6.09
N ILE A 187 -2.51 9.70 6.41
CA ILE A 187 -2.20 9.32 7.79
C ILE A 187 -0.87 9.89 8.26
N VAL A 188 -0.82 10.34 9.51
CA VAL A 188 0.37 10.92 10.15
C VAL A 188 0.39 10.54 11.63
N ALA A 189 1.56 10.46 12.25
CA ALA A 189 1.64 10.33 13.69
C ALA A 189 1.03 11.56 14.38
N ALA A 190 0.31 11.34 15.47
CA ALA A 190 -0.38 12.38 16.24
C ALA A 190 0.51 13.02 17.31
#